data_AF-A0AA85BSL6-F1
#
_entry.id   AF-A0AA85BSL6-F1
#
_cell.length_a   1.000
_cell.length_b   1.000
_cell.length_c   1.000
_cell.angle_alpha   90.00
_cell.angle_beta   90.00
_cell.angle_gamma   90.00
#
_symmetry.space_group_name_H-M   'P 1'
#
loop_
_entity.id
_entity.type
_entity.pdbx_description
1 polymer ?
#
loop_
_entity_poly.entity_id
_entity_poly.type
_entity_poly.pdbx_seq_one_letter_code
_entity_poly.pdbx_strand_id
1 'polypeptide(L)'
;MEHLVTFCCNPIFTTSCLKDWEKFGRKNFLTKCKEGGMAGSVKLFTDLVLKLINGEGKIDILAKLVPELFKIFGGNGSFESDLLDSLWLIDSSVADINSESVRDRFYRLIEILKNHVNPALIMERFCEETLENLSFIQSKQQFQTRYVRTKTRLFFKQQKFNLLREENEGYAKLITELCQIKSTASMEAVMVQIRSLIGYFDLDPNRVLDLILDVCEFRVICTRNLFS
;
A
#
# COMPACT_ATOMS: atom_id res chain seq x y z
N MET A 1 13.68 6.80 -23.81
CA MET A 1 14.98 7.38 -23.42
C MET A 1 14.93 8.89 -23.25
N GLU A 2 14.29 9.66 -24.14
CA GLU A 2 14.18 11.12 -24.01
C GLU A 2 13.46 11.60 -22.74
N HIS A 3 12.40 10.90 -22.30
CA HIS A 3 11.66 11.24 -21.08
C HIS A 3 12.50 11.15 -19.78
N LEU A 4 13.55 10.33 -19.76
CA LEU A 4 14.44 10.21 -18.61
C LEU A 4 15.40 11.41 -18.50
N VAL A 5 15.80 11.99 -19.63
CA VAL A 5 16.73 13.14 -19.68
C VAL A 5 16.06 14.41 -19.14
N THR A 6 14.74 14.52 -19.24
CA THR A 6 13.97 15.64 -18.65
C THR A 6 14.07 15.73 -17.13
N PHE A 7 14.41 14.63 -16.44
CA PHE A 7 14.63 14.64 -14.99
C PHE A 7 16.04 15.09 -14.61
N CYS A 8 16.97 15.16 -15.58
CA CYS A 8 18.36 15.53 -15.32
C CYS A 8 18.49 17.04 -15.10
N CYS A 9 18.81 17.46 -13.87
CA CYS A 9 19.01 18.87 -13.55
C CYS A 9 20.43 19.37 -13.90
N ASN A 10 21.45 18.51 -13.79
CA ASN A 10 22.85 18.85 -14.03
C ASN A 10 23.62 17.73 -14.78
N PRO A 11 23.24 17.40 -16.04
CA PRO A 11 23.81 16.26 -16.76
C PRO A 11 25.32 16.40 -17.02
N ILE A 12 25.82 17.62 -17.22
CA ILE A 12 27.25 17.88 -17.53
C ILE A 12 28.13 17.60 -16.31
N PHE A 13 27.69 18.04 -15.13
CA PHE A 13 28.44 17.84 -13.88
C PHE A 13 28.60 16.36 -13.57
N THR A 14 27.50 15.61 -13.67
CA THR A 14 27.49 14.18 -13.35
C THR A 14 28.36 13.37 -14.33
N THR A 15 28.36 13.70 -15.63
CA THR A 15 29.29 13.07 -16.60
C THR A 15 30.75 13.38 -16.28
N SER A 16 31.06 14.63 -15.87
CA SER A 16 32.41 15.01 -15.47
C SER A 16 32.88 14.22 -14.24
N CYS A 17 32.02 14.10 -13.23
CA CYS A 17 32.29 13.28 -12.05
C CYS A 17 32.53 11.80 -12.40
N LEU A 18 31.76 11.23 -13.32
CA LEU A 18 31.92 9.82 -13.73
C LEU A 18 33.25 9.56 -14.44
N LYS A 19 33.74 10.49 -15.27
CA LYS A 19 35.02 10.34 -15.99
C LYS A 19 36.23 10.27 -15.05
N ASP A 20 36.22 11.05 -13.97
CA ASP A 20 37.30 11.10 -12.98
C ASP A 20 36.89 10.54 -11.62
N TRP A 21 35.98 9.56 -11.60
CA TRP A 21 35.34 9.08 -10.36
C TRP A 21 36.33 8.63 -9.29
N GLU A 22 37.38 7.89 -9.70
CA GLU A 22 38.40 7.34 -8.80
C GLU A 22 39.38 8.40 -8.27
N LYS A 23 39.55 9.53 -8.96
CA LYS A 23 40.52 10.58 -8.57
C LYS A 23 39.86 11.64 -7.70
N PHE A 24 38.97 12.44 -8.30
CA PHE A 24 38.35 13.60 -7.66
C PHE A 24 36.82 13.60 -7.81
N GLY A 25 36.27 12.82 -8.74
CA GLY A 25 34.85 12.82 -9.10
C GLY A 25 33.93 12.51 -7.92
N ARG A 26 34.24 11.46 -7.13
CA ARG A 26 33.47 11.13 -5.90
C ARG A 26 33.51 12.24 -4.86
N LYS A 27 34.70 12.80 -4.60
CA LYS A 27 34.87 13.88 -3.61
C LYS A 27 34.10 15.13 -4.03
N ASN A 28 34.22 15.53 -5.29
CA ASN A 28 33.51 16.67 -5.87
C ASN A 28 31.99 16.47 -5.83
N PHE A 29 31.51 15.26 -6.11
CA PHE A 29 30.10 14.92 -6.01
C PHE A 29 29.57 15.12 -4.58
N LEU A 30 30.27 14.58 -3.58
CA LEU A 30 29.89 14.73 -2.17
C LEU A 30 29.94 16.18 -1.68
N THR A 31 30.94 16.96 -2.11
CA THR A 31 31.02 18.39 -1.79
C THR A 31 29.79 19.11 -2.34
N LYS A 32 29.43 18.85 -3.61
CA LYS A 32 28.27 19.49 -4.23
C LYS A 32 26.93 19.03 -3.61
N CYS A 33 26.84 17.77 -3.16
CA CYS A 33 25.70 17.32 -2.37
C CYS A 33 25.57 18.12 -1.06
N LYS A 34 26.68 18.38 -0.36
CA LYS A 34 26.68 19.17 0.87
C LYS A 34 26.26 20.63 0.62
N GLU A 35 26.75 21.23 -0.46
CA GLU A 35 26.39 22.60 -0.87
C GLU A 35 24.91 22.71 -1.25
N GLY A 36 24.37 21.72 -1.97
CA GLY A 36 22.97 21.69 -2.42
C GLY A 36 21.96 21.25 -1.35
N GLY A 37 22.43 20.87 -0.15
CA GLY A 37 21.59 20.31 0.89
C GLY A 37 20.85 19.04 0.47
N MET A 38 19.79 18.70 1.20
CA MET A 38 19.02 17.48 0.98
C MET A 38 18.41 17.43 -0.43
N ALA A 39 17.61 18.42 -0.81
CA ALA A 39 16.94 18.46 -2.11
C ALA A 39 17.92 18.46 -3.29
N GLY A 40 19.06 19.17 -3.16
CA GLY A 40 20.12 19.14 -4.16
C GLY A 40 20.80 17.79 -4.26
N SER A 41 21.06 17.13 -3.12
CA SER A 41 21.67 15.80 -3.10
C SER A 41 20.79 14.73 -3.73
N VAL A 42 19.48 14.75 -3.49
CA VAL A 42 18.51 13.84 -4.11
C VAL A 42 18.52 14.04 -5.62
N LYS A 43 18.41 15.28 -6.11
CA LYS A 43 18.48 15.59 -7.56
C LYS A 43 19.78 15.12 -8.20
N LEU A 44 20.93 15.39 -7.58
CA LEU A 44 22.24 14.95 -8.07
C LEU A 44 22.35 13.42 -8.09
N PHE A 45 21.78 12.75 -7.09
CA PHE A 45 21.73 11.29 -7.05
C PHE A 45 20.86 10.75 -8.18
N THR A 46 19.65 11.29 -8.38
CA THR A 46 18.77 10.96 -9.51
C THR A 46 19.49 11.12 -10.85
N ASP A 47 20.20 12.23 -11.07
CA ASP A 47 21.00 12.46 -12.29
C ASP A 47 22.09 11.40 -12.48
N LEU A 48 22.78 11.01 -11.39
CA LEU A 48 23.80 9.96 -11.40
C LEU A 48 23.20 8.61 -11.77
N VAL A 49 22.10 8.26 -11.13
CA VAL A 49 21.37 7.01 -11.35
C VAL A 49 20.94 6.89 -12.81
N LEU A 50 20.36 7.95 -13.39
CA LEU A 50 19.95 7.96 -14.79
C LEU A 50 21.10 7.66 -15.74
N LYS A 51 22.29 8.25 -15.51
CA LYS A 51 23.48 7.98 -16.33
C LYS A 51 24.02 6.56 -16.16
N LEU A 52 24.02 6.05 -14.94
CA LEU A 52 24.45 4.69 -14.65
C LEU A 52 23.53 3.66 -15.32
N ILE A 53 22.22 3.87 -15.25
CA ILE A 53 21.21 3.03 -15.89
C ILE A 53 21.29 3.08 -17.42
N ASN A 54 21.71 4.21 -17.99
CA ASN A 54 21.96 4.33 -19.43
C ASN A 54 23.31 3.72 -19.86
N GLY A 55 24.19 3.36 -18.93
CA GLY A 55 25.46 2.68 -19.19
C GLY A 55 26.68 3.59 -19.28
N GLU A 56 26.59 4.85 -18.86
CA GLU A 56 27.72 5.78 -18.83
C GLU A 56 28.71 5.51 -17.67
N GLY A 57 28.54 4.42 -16.90
CA GLY A 57 29.42 4.07 -15.79
C GLY A 57 29.11 2.70 -15.16
N LYS A 58 29.88 2.33 -14.14
CA LYS A 58 29.71 1.09 -13.37
C LYS A 58 28.79 1.33 -12.17
N ILE A 59 27.82 0.45 -11.93
CA ILE A 59 26.86 0.58 -10.83
C ILE A 59 27.51 0.31 -9.46
N ASP A 60 28.59 -0.47 -9.44
CA ASP A 60 29.33 -0.82 -8.22
C ASP A 60 29.86 0.41 -7.46
N ILE A 61 29.97 1.56 -8.12
CA ILE A 61 30.34 2.82 -7.46
C ILE A 61 29.35 3.23 -6.37
N LEU A 62 28.07 2.84 -6.52
CA LEU A 62 27.00 3.17 -5.58
C LEU A 62 27.16 2.44 -4.25
N ALA A 63 27.78 1.26 -4.23
CA ALA A 63 28.03 0.51 -2.99
C ALA A 63 28.90 1.29 -2.00
N LYS A 64 29.75 2.19 -2.48
CA LYS A 64 30.57 3.09 -1.65
C LYS A 64 29.93 4.45 -1.43
N LEU A 65 29.14 4.94 -2.39
CA LEU A 65 28.51 6.27 -2.34
C LEU A 65 27.29 6.29 -1.43
N VAL A 66 26.38 5.31 -1.56
CA VAL A 66 25.12 5.25 -0.82
C VAL A 66 25.37 5.29 0.70
N PRO A 67 26.25 4.48 1.31
CA PRO A 67 26.51 4.56 2.74
C PRO A 67 27.01 5.94 3.20
N GLU A 68 27.78 6.64 2.37
CA GLU A 68 28.28 7.97 2.70
C GLU A 68 27.19 9.04 2.64
N LEU A 69 26.28 8.95 1.66
CA LEU A 69 25.13 9.84 1.58
C LEU A 69 24.19 9.65 2.78
N PHE A 70 23.92 8.40 3.18
CA PHE A 70 23.14 8.12 4.38
C PHE A 70 23.85 8.54 5.67
N LYS A 71 25.19 8.53 5.73
CA LYS A 71 25.92 9.11 6.87
C LYS A 71 25.80 10.63 6.94
N ILE A 72 25.74 11.32 5.80
CA ILE A 72 25.67 12.79 5.75
C ILE A 72 24.25 13.28 5.98
N PHE A 73 23.26 12.64 5.35
CA PHE A 73 21.87 13.10 5.30
C PHE A 73 20.87 12.20 6.02
N GLY A 74 21.23 10.96 6.36
CA GLY A 74 20.31 9.98 6.96
C GLY A 74 19.91 10.27 8.41
N GLY A 75 20.56 11.23 9.08
CA GLY A 75 20.07 11.78 10.34
C GLY A 75 18.80 12.63 10.19
N ASN A 76 18.44 13.00 8.94
CA ASN A 76 17.24 13.75 8.63
C ASN A 76 16.15 12.80 8.16
N GLY A 77 15.04 12.74 8.90
CA GLY A 77 13.98 11.72 8.69
C GLY A 77 13.27 11.73 7.33
N SER A 78 13.45 12.75 6.49
CA SER A 78 12.81 12.84 5.17
C SER A 78 13.71 12.43 4.00
N PHE A 79 15.03 12.39 4.16
CA PHE A 79 15.95 12.16 3.03
C PHE A 79 15.71 10.81 2.35
N GLU A 80 15.52 9.76 3.16
CA GLU A 80 15.21 8.42 2.67
C GLU A 80 13.91 8.39 1.84
N SER A 81 12.88 9.09 2.31
CA SER A 81 11.60 9.22 1.62
C SER A 81 11.77 9.95 0.28
N ASP A 82 12.40 11.13 0.28
CA ASP A 82 12.59 11.96 -0.92
C ASP A 82 13.45 11.26 -1.99
N LEU A 83 14.45 10.50 -1.54
CA LEU A 83 15.29 9.68 -2.41
C LEU A 83 14.47 8.58 -3.09
N LEU A 84 13.65 7.86 -2.32
CA LEU A 84 12.80 6.81 -2.85
C LEU A 84 11.69 7.35 -3.75
N ASP A 85 11.12 8.51 -3.46
CA ASP A 85 10.20 9.23 -4.33
C ASP A 85 10.81 9.47 -5.72
N SER A 86 12.06 9.93 -5.74
CA SER A 86 12.79 10.18 -6.99
C SER A 86 13.12 8.89 -7.74
N LEU A 87 13.45 7.81 -7.03
CA LEU A 87 13.72 6.50 -7.64
C LEU A 87 12.45 5.82 -8.14
N TRP A 88 11.31 6.02 -7.48
CA TRP A 88 10.01 5.56 -7.95
C TRP A 88 9.63 6.15 -9.30
N LEU A 89 9.94 7.43 -9.51
CA LEU A 89 9.73 8.08 -10.80
C LEU A 89 10.58 7.46 -11.91
N ILE A 90 11.82 7.07 -11.58
CA ILE A 90 12.69 6.31 -12.49
C ILE A 90 12.12 4.91 -12.73
N ASP A 91 11.66 4.21 -11.71
CA ASP A 91 11.05 2.87 -11.83
C ASP A 91 9.87 2.87 -12.80
N SER A 92 8.93 3.81 -12.64
CA SER A 92 7.81 3.97 -13.57
C SER A 92 8.29 4.21 -15.00
N SER A 93 9.30 5.06 -15.17
CA SER A 93 9.86 5.35 -16.49
C SER A 93 10.63 4.16 -17.09
N VAL A 94 11.25 3.32 -16.26
CA VAL A 94 11.99 2.12 -16.66
C VAL A 94 11.03 0.99 -17.03
N ALA A 95 9.88 0.89 -16.36
CA ALA A 95 8.82 -0.05 -16.71
C ALA A 95 8.31 0.15 -18.15
N ASP A 96 8.26 1.40 -18.63
CA ASP A 96 7.88 1.73 -20.01
C ASP A 96 8.99 1.48 -21.06
N ILE A 97 10.24 1.25 -20.61
CA ILE A 97 11.38 1.08 -21.52
C ILE A 97 11.61 -0.41 -21.81
N ASN A 98 11.47 -0.79 -23.08
CA ASN A 98 11.70 -2.16 -23.58
C ASN A 98 13.19 -2.60 -23.62
N SER A 99 14.07 -2.05 -22.77
CA SER A 99 15.48 -2.46 -22.70
C SER A 99 15.75 -3.28 -21.44
N GLU A 100 16.06 -4.56 -21.62
CA GLU A 100 16.41 -5.47 -20.52
C GLU A 100 17.69 -5.03 -19.80
N SER A 101 18.67 -4.49 -20.52
CA SER A 101 19.93 -4.01 -19.93
C SER A 101 19.74 -2.84 -18.95
N VAL A 102 18.81 -1.93 -19.26
CA VAL A 102 18.43 -0.79 -18.41
C VAL A 102 17.73 -1.28 -17.15
N ARG A 103 16.81 -2.23 -17.29
CA ARG A 103 16.08 -2.85 -16.16
C ARG A 103 17.00 -3.61 -15.22
N ASP A 104 17.87 -4.48 -15.74
CA ASP A 104 18.85 -5.22 -14.93
C ASP A 104 19.78 -4.28 -14.15
N ARG A 105 20.25 -3.22 -14.82
CA ARG A 105 21.02 -2.16 -14.17
C ARG A 105 20.26 -1.47 -13.03
N PHE A 106 18.97 -1.16 -13.25
CA PHE A 106 18.12 -0.59 -12.21
C PHE A 106 17.92 -1.54 -11.03
N TYR A 107 17.66 -2.84 -11.27
CA TYR A 107 17.50 -3.83 -10.19
C TYR A 107 18.75 -3.98 -9.34
N ARG A 108 19.95 -4.03 -9.96
CA ARG A 108 21.21 -4.05 -9.21
C ARG A 108 21.39 -2.82 -8.32
N LEU A 109 20.97 -1.65 -8.80
CA LEU A 109 21.02 -0.43 -8.02
C LEU A 109 20.09 -0.50 -6.78
N ILE A 110 18.87 -1.01 -6.95
CA ILE A 110 17.93 -1.13 -5.82
C ILE A 110 18.43 -2.20 -4.84
N GLU A 111 19.07 -3.27 -5.31
CA GLU A 111 19.67 -4.28 -4.42
C GLU A 111 20.78 -3.70 -3.54
N ILE A 112 21.56 -2.73 -4.06
CA ILE A 112 22.55 -2.00 -3.24
C ILE A 112 21.84 -1.12 -2.20
N LEU A 113 20.79 -0.41 -2.60
CA LEU A 113 20.04 0.51 -1.72
C LEU A 113 19.27 -0.20 -0.61
N LYS A 114 18.77 -1.40 -0.87
CA LYS A 114 17.99 -2.24 0.06
C LYS A 114 18.67 -2.45 1.41
N ASN A 115 20.00 -2.42 1.47
CA ASN A 115 20.76 -2.56 2.73
C ASN A 115 20.82 -1.27 3.58
N HIS A 116 20.35 -0.14 3.05
CA HIS A 116 20.46 1.18 3.67
C HIS A 116 19.10 1.85 3.91
N VAL A 117 18.02 1.23 3.44
CA VAL A 117 16.67 1.80 3.38
C VAL A 117 15.69 0.81 3.99
N ASN A 118 14.65 1.31 4.64
CA ASN A 118 13.56 0.54 5.18
C ASN A 118 12.85 -0.26 4.06
N PRO A 119 12.83 -1.61 4.14
CA PRO A 119 12.13 -2.48 3.21
C PRO A 119 10.66 -2.10 2.98
N ALA A 120 9.98 -1.57 3.99
CA ALA A 120 8.58 -1.18 3.89
C ALA A 120 8.36 -0.04 2.87
N LEU A 121 9.26 0.95 2.82
CA LEU A 121 9.16 2.07 1.88
C LEU A 121 9.45 1.64 0.44
N ILE A 122 10.31 0.64 0.25
CA ILE A 122 10.55 0.03 -1.06
C ILE A 122 9.26 -0.66 -1.54
N MET A 123 8.65 -1.48 -0.68
CA MET A 123 7.41 -2.19 -1.01
C MET A 123 6.22 -1.25 -1.27
N GLU A 124 6.16 -0.11 -0.59
CA GLU A 124 5.09 0.88 -0.76
C GLU A 124 5.17 1.63 -2.10
N ARG A 125 6.38 1.86 -2.61
CA ARG A 125 6.61 2.76 -3.74
C ARG A 125 6.79 2.03 -5.07
N PHE A 126 7.65 1.02 -5.14
CA PHE A 126 8.04 0.41 -6.42
C PHE A 126 6.95 -0.47 -7.03
N CYS A 127 6.98 -0.62 -8.35
CA CYS A 127 6.02 -1.45 -9.08
C CYS A 127 6.24 -2.94 -8.79
N GLU A 128 5.18 -3.73 -9.00
CA GLU A 128 5.16 -5.15 -8.65
C GLU A 128 6.21 -5.98 -9.42
N GLU A 129 6.52 -5.59 -10.65
CA GLU A 129 7.57 -6.25 -11.46
C GLU A 129 8.95 -6.07 -10.81
N THR A 130 9.27 -4.85 -10.38
CA THR A 130 10.50 -4.55 -9.67
C THR A 130 10.55 -5.29 -8.34
N LEU A 131 9.45 -5.33 -7.58
CA LEU A 131 9.37 -6.06 -6.32
C LEU A 131 9.53 -7.58 -6.49
N GLU A 132 9.01 -8.17 -7.57
CA GLU A 132 9.15 -9.59 -7.89
C GLU A 132 10.60 -9.93 -8.24
N ASN A 133 11.24 -9.14 -9.12
CA ASN A 133 12.64 -9.33 -9.51
C ASN A 133 13.62 -9.19 -8.33
N LEU A 134 13.30 -8.31 -7.37
CA LEU A 134 14.09 -8.10 -6.15
C LEU A 134 13.70 -9.06 -5.01
N SER A 135 12.82 -10.02 -5.25
CA SER A 135 12.35 -11.02 -4.28
C SER A 135 11.66 -10.43 -3.03
N PHE A 136 11.07 -9.23 -3.13
CA PHE A 136 10.18 -8.68 -2.08
C PHE A 136 8.80 -9.33 -2.11
N ILE A 137 8.36 -9.78 -3.30
CA ILE A 137 7.14 -10.56 -3.49
C ILE A 137 7.45 -11.85 -4.25
N GLN A 138 6.69 -12.90 -3.97
CA GLN A 138 6.89 -14.22 -4.61
C GLN A 138 6.39 -14.27 -6.05
N SER A 139 5.28 -13.57 -6.32
CA SER A 139 4.67 -13.55 -7.64
C SER A 139 3.81 -12.31 -7.82
N LYS A 140 3.99 -11.60 -8.94
CA LYS A 140 3.13 -10.47 -9.34
C LYS A 140 1.66 -10.89 -9.43
N GLN A 141 1.39 -12.03 -10.07
CA GLN A 141 0.02 -12.53 -10.26
C GLN A 141 -0.66 -12.88 -8.92
N GLN A 142 0.06 -13.54 -8.00
CA GLN A 142 -0.49 -13.87 -6.69
C GLN A 142 -0.70 -12.61 -5.85
N PHE A 143 0.22 -11.65 -5.92
CA PHE A 143 0.10 -10.37 -5.25
C PHE A 143 -1.14 -9.62 -5.72
N GLN A 144 -1.34 -9.48 -7.03
CA GLN A 144 -2.53 -8.86 -7.62
C GLN A 144 -3.83 -9.57 -7.22
N THR A 145 -3.83 -10.90 -7.23
CA THR A 145 -4.99 -11.68 -6.77
C THR A 145 -5.34 -11.38 -5.32
N ARG A 146 -4.33 -11.29 -4.44
CA ARG A 146 -4.51 -10.93 -3.02
C ARG A 146 -4.95 -9.48 -2.86
N TYR A 147 -4.38 -8.55 -3.64
CA TYR A 147 -4.75 -7.14 -3.65
C TYR A 147 -6.23 -6.96 -3.99
N VAL A 148 -6.69 -7.55 -5.11
CA VAL A 148 -8.09 -7.48 -5.54
C VAL A 148 -9.01 -8.08 -4.48
N ARG A 149 -8.69 -9.27 -3.93
CA ARG A 149 -9.51 -9.90 -2.88
C ARG A 149 -9.61 -9.05 -1.62
N THR A 150 -8.50 -8.48 -1.16
CA THR A 150 -8.47 -7.61 0.03
C THR A 150 -9.27 -6.35 -0.21
N LYS A 151 -9.07 -5.69 -1.36
CA LYS A 151 -9.81 -4.49 -1.76
C LYS A 151 -11.30 -4.78 -1.84
N THR A 152 -11.70 -5.85 -2.51
CA THR A 152 -13.10 -6.25 -2.62
C THR A 152 -13.70 -6.53 -1.24
N ARG A 153 -12.99 -7.25 -0.38
CA ARG A 153 -13.45 -7.51 0.99
C ARG A 153 -13.59 -6.21 1.79
N LEU A 154 -12.68 -5.26 1.64
CA LEU A 154 -12.72 -4.00 2.38
C LEU A 154 -13.92 -3.13 1.95
N PHE A 155 -14.24 -3.08 0.65
CA PHE A 155 -15.25 -2.17 0.12
C PHE A 155 -16.66 -2.80 -0.03
N PHE A 156 -16.75 -4.11 -0.24
CA PHE A 156 -18.03 -4.77 -0.55
C PHE A 156 -18.51 -5.74 0.53
N LYS A 157 -17.66 -6.13 1.50
CA LYS A 157 -18.14 -6.93 2.62
C LYS A 157 -18.87 -6.01 3.58
N GLN A 158 -20.19 -6.08 3.59
CA GLN A 158 -20.98 -5.43 4.63
C GLN A 158 -20.60 -6.01 6.00
N GLN A 159 -20.40 -5.15 6.98
CA GLN A 159 -20.32 -5.56 8.37
C GLN A 159 -21.74 -5.86 8.83
N LYS A 160 -22.23 -7.07 8.54
CA LYS A 160 -23.45 -7.61 9.14
C LYS A 160 -23.06 -8.78 10.02
N PHE A 161 -23.43 -8.71 11.29
CA PHE A 161 -23.17 -9.78 12.24
C PHE A 161 -24.22 -10.85 12.04
N ASN A 162 -23.78 -12.03 11.60
CA ASN A 162 -24.67 -13.15 11.28
C ASN A 162 -24.70 -14.19 12.41
N LEU A 163 -23.66 -14.22 13.26
CA LEU A 163 -23.56 -15.15 14.36
C LEU A 163 -23.90 -14.46 15.68
N LEU A 164 -24.58 -15.18 16.58
CA LEU A 164 -24.93 -14.66 17.91
C LEU A 164 -23.72 -14.13 18.68
N ARG A 165 -22.59 -14.86 18.62
CA ARG A 165 -21.34 -14.49 19.30
C ARG A 165 -20.67 -13.24 18.76
N GLU A 166 -20.98 -12.85 17.52
CA GLU A 166 -20.41 -11.66 16.89
C GLU A 166 -21.04 -10.40 17.49
N GLU A 167 -22.33 -10.45 17.84
CA GLU A 167 -23.06 -9.33 18.43
C GLU A 167 -24.11 -9.81 19.46
N ASN A 168 -23.62 -10.22 20.63
CA ASN A 168 -24.47 -10.85 21.65
C ASN A 168 -25.55 -9.90 22.20
N GLU A 169 -25.25 -8.60 22.33
CA GLU A 169 -26.20 -7.63 22.87
C GLU A 169 -27.37 -7.40 21.91
N GLY A 170 -27.07 -7.15 20.64
CA GLY A 170 -28.09 -6.94 19.61
C GLY A 170 -29.03 -8.13 19.46
N TYR A 171 -28.48 -9.35 19.41
CA TYR A 171 -29.29 -10.56 19.33
C TYR A 171 -30.08 -10.86 20.61
N ALA A 172 -29.52 -10.61 21.80
CA ALA A 172 -30.25 -10.78 23.05
C ALA A 172 -31.43 -9.79 23.17
N LYS A 173 -31.23 -8.53 22.78
CA LYS A 173 -32.31 -7.53 22.70
C LYS A 173 -33.39 -7.93 21.71
N LEU A 174 -33.00 -8.36 20.50
CA LEU A 174 -33.94 -8.85 19.49
C LEU A 174 -34.79 -10.01 20.02
N ILE A 175 -34.17 -11.05 20.59
CA ILE A 175 -34.90 -12.21 21.12
C ILE A 175 -35.84 -11.79 22.25
N THR A 176 -35.39 -10.89 23.12
CA THR A 176 -36.21 -10.37 24.23
C THR A 176 -37.45 -9.65 23.72
N GLU A 177 -37.28 -8.75 22.75
CA GLU A 177 -38.40 -8.02 22.12
C GLU A 177 -39.38 -8.98 21.44
N LEU A 178 -38.88 -9.97 20.68
CA LEU A 178 -39.71 -10.99 20.03
C LEU A 178 -40.51 -11.83 21.04
N CYS A 179 -39.89 -12.20 22.17
CA CYS A 179 -40.57 -12.95 23.23
C CYS A 179 -41.64 -12.13 23.97
N GLN A 180 -41.49 -10.80 24.02
CA GLN A 180 -42.38 -9.90 24.75
C GLN A 180 -43.57 -9.39 23.92
N ILE A 181 -43.69 -9.78 22.65
CA ILE A 181 -44.84 -9.42 21.80
C ILE A 181 -46.14 -9.88 22.48
N LYS A 182 -47.00 -8.90 22.80
CA LYS A 182 -48.34 -9.11 23.36
C LYS A 182 -49.35 -9.28 22.23
N SER A 183 -50.44 -10.01 22.46
CA SER A 183 -51.51 -10.20 21.47
C SER A 183 -52.18 -8.89 21.03
N THR A 184 -52.10 -7.84 21.84
CA THR A 184 -52.65 -6.51 21.58
C THR A 184 -51.64 -5.53 20.98
N ALA A 185 -50.39 -5.96 20.75
CA ALA A 185 -49.36 -5.09 20.21
C ALA A 185 -49.59 -4.83 18.71
N SER A 186 -49.34 -3.58 18.28
CA SER A 186 -49.34 -3.26 16.84
C SER A 186 -48.15 -3.92 16.17
N MET A 187 -48.41 -4.76 15.16
CA MET A 187 -47.36 -5.46 14.41
C MET A 187 -46.45 -4.48 13.67
N GLU A 188 -46.99 -3.36 13.21
CA GLU A 188 -46.22 -2.31 12.55
C GLU A 188 -45.18 -1.70 13.50
N ALA A 189 -45.56 -1.45 14.77
CA ALA A 189 -44.64 -0.94 15.78
C ALA A 189 -43.52 -1.94 16.09
N VAL A 190 -43.85 -3.23 16.19
CA VAL A 190 -42.87 -4.32 16.38
C VAL A 190 -41.89 -4.37 15.22
N MET A 191 -42.36 -4.28 13.97
CA MET A 191 -41.50 -4.29 12.78
C MET A 191 -40.58 -3.07 12.71
N VAL A 192 -41.04 -1.89 13.12
CA VAL A 192 -40.20 -0.69 13.22
C VAL A 192 -39.07 -0.91 14.25
N GLN A 193 -39.38 -1.52 15.39
CA GLN A 193 -38.40 -1.82 16.43
C GLN A 193 -37.38 -2.89 16.02
N ILE A 194 -37.82 -3.94 15.30
CA ILE A 194 -36.90 -4.94 14.73
C ILE A 194 -35.96 -4.29 13.71
N ARG A 195 -36.49 -3.44 12.82
CA ARG A 195 -35.67 -2.70 11.83
C ARG A 195 -34.67 -1.76 12.49
N SER A 196 -35.05 -1.11 13.60
CA SER A 196 -34.12 -0.25 14.35
C SER A 196 -33.00 -1.05 15.01
N LEU A 197 -33.28 -2.25 15.54
CA LEU A 197 -32.26 -3.16 16.07
C LEU A 197 -31.31 -3.67 14.97
N ILE A 198 -31.84 -4.07 13.81
CA ILE A 198 -31.02 -4.45 12.64
C ILE A 198 -30.08 -3.32 12.23
N GLY A 199 -30.57 -2.09 12.21
CA GLY A 199 -29.79 -0.91 11.83
C GLY A 199 -28.78 -0.47 12.88
N TYR A 200 -29.13 -0.55 14.17
CA TYR A 200 -28.29 -0.07 15.27
C TYR A 200 -27.16 -1.04 15.60
N PHE A 201 -27.44 -2.34 15.61
CA PHE A 201 -26.47 -3.39 15.94
C PHE A 201 -25.89 -4.07 14.69
N ASP A 202 -26.22 -3.60 13.49
CA ASP A 202 -25.76 -4.22 12.24
C ASP A 202 -26.04 -5.73 12.14
N LEU A 203 -27.20 -6.18 12.65
CA LEU A 203 -27.58 -7.59 12.60
C LEU A 203 -27.83 -8.04 11.15
N ASP A 204 -27.45 -9.28 10.82
CA ASP A 204 -27.78 -9.89 9.53
C ASP A 204 -29.30 -10.09 9.42
N PRO A 205 -29.98 -9.47 8.44
CA PRO A 205 -31.43 -9.58 8.29
C PRO A 205 -31.92 -11.00 8.04
N ASN A 206 -31.12 -11.86 7.39
CA ASN A 206 -31.49 -13.26 7.17
C ASN A 206 -31.48 -14.00 8.50
N ARG A 207 -30.47 -13.77 9.34
CA ARG A 207 -30.43 -14.36 10.67
C ARG A 207 -31.54 -13.84 11.58
N VAL A 208 -31.87 -12.55 11.49
CA VAL A 208 -33.01 -11.99 12.21
C VAL A 208 -34.31 -12.65 11.77
N LEU A 209 -34.50 -12.87 10.46
CA LEU A 209 -35.66 -13.60 9.94
C LEU A 209 -35.74 -15.02 10.50
N ASP A 210 -34.63 -15.77 10.51
CA ASP A 210 -34.59 -17.11 11.11
C ASP A 210 -35.06 -17.08 12.57
N LEU A 211 -34.55 -16.13 13.36
CA LEU A 211 -34.93 -15.99 14.78
C LEU A 211 -36.41 -15.60 14.96
N ILE A 212 -36.96 -14.78 14.05
CA ILE A 212 -38.39 -14.48 14.04
C ILE A 212 -39.19 -15.75 13.79
N LEU A 213 -38.79 -16.56 12.80
CA LEU A 213 -39.45 -17.82 12.47
C LEU A 213 -39.37 -18.82 13.63
N ASP A 214 -38.20 -18.97 14.26
CA ASP A 214 -37.99 -19.81 15.43
C ASP A 214 -38.95 -19.41 16.56
N VAL A 215 -39.05 -18.11 16.91
CA VAL A 215 -39.97 -17.65 17.95
C VAL A 215 -41.44 -17.85 17.55
N CYS A 216 -41.77 -17.71 16.27
CA CYS A 216 -43.13 -17.96 15.76
C CYS A 216 -43.55 -19.43 15.84
N GLU A 217 -42.61 -20.37 15.76
CA GLU A 217 -42.89 -21.79 15.94
C GLU A 217 -43.35 -22.08 17.37
N PHE A 218 -42.72 -21.46 18.37
CA PHE A 218 -43.06 -21.68 19.79
C PHE A 218 -44.22 -20.80 20.29
N ARG A 219 -44.58 -19.72 19.58
CA ARG A 219 -45.65 -18.79 19.98
C ARG A 219 -46.72 -18.62 18.90
N VAL A 220 -47.84 -19.33 19.08
CA VAL A 220 -49.05 -19.27 18.21
C VAL A 220 -49.57 -17.83 17.97
N ILE A 221 -49.36 -16.93 18.93
CA ILE A 221 -49.75 -15.50 18.82
C ILE A 221 -48.95 -14.79 17.72
N CYS A 222 -47.66 -15.09 17.57
CA CYS A 222 -46.84 -14.54 16.50
C CYS A 222 -47.26 -15.14 15.15
N THR A 223 -47.56 -16.44 15.09
CA THR A 223 -48.01 -17.12 13.86
C THR A 223 -49.28 -16.52 13.27
N ARG A 224 -50.26 -16.14 14.12
CA ARG A 224 -51.54 -15.57 13.68
C ARG A 224 -51.47 -14.11 13.24
N ASN A 225 -50.55 -13.32 13.80
CA ASN A 225 -50.51 -11.87 13.58
C ASN A 225 -49.38 -11.41 12.63
N LEU A 226 -48.31 -12.19 12.44
CA LEU A 226 -47.22 -11.87 11.50
C LEU A 226 -47.51 -12.33 10.06
N PHE A 227 -48.30 -13.40 9.90
CA PHE A 227 -48.49 -14.08 8.61
C PHE A 227 -49.95 -14.02 8.09
N SER A 228 -50.82 -13.22 8.72
CA SER A 228 -52.15 -12.88 8.19
C SER A 228 -52.14 -11.48 7.57
#